data_AF-A0A0L7KPW8-F1
#
_entry.id   AF-A0A0L7KPW8-F1
#
_cell.length_a   1.000
_cell.length_b   1.000
_cell.length_c   1.000
_cell.angle_alpha   90.00
_cell.angle_beta   90.00
_cell.angle_gamma   90.00
#
_symmetry.space_group_name_H-M   'P 1'
#
loop_
_entity.id
_entity.type
_entity.pdbx_description
1 polymer ?
#
loop_
_entity_poly.entity_id
_entity_poly.type
_entity_poly.pdbx_seq_one_letter_code
_entity_poly.pdbx_strand_id
1 'polypeptide(L)'
;MLELAALRHDGWLDGKDPAAGQAGHEEVPDQRSNELKGQEQLFNLEGQIQHKLDFISNHIDKDNFLKNMLISIYLKWNSFPFSFSESILKLCRPHVVEKVLFLCYEEIDKVQRLNIEVLEIVKGCTNVLYSPRDAWVPVQFMDELRQFEPHLKMKEVDAEHAFVLNSSAEIAEMVSDFIKEKM
;
A
#
# COMPACT_ATOMS: atom_id res chain seq x y z
N MET A 1 -14.33 28.36 15.27
CA MET A 1 -15.21 27.54 16.13
C MET A 1 -14.29 26.57 16.85
N LEU A 2 -13.46 26.95 17.82
CA LEU A 2 -13.69 27.67 19.08
C LEU A 2 -14.91 27.12 19.82
N GLU A 3 -14.66 26.17 20.72
CA GLU A 3 -15.36 26.10 22.00
C GLU A 3 -14.39 25.70 23.11
N LEU A 4 -14.08 26.72 23.91
CA LEU A 4 -13.44 26.69 25.21
C LEU A 4 -14.60 26.92 26.18
N ALA A 5 -14.84 26.00 27.11
CA ALA A 5 -15.50 26.28 28.39
C ALA A 5 -15.52 24.99 29.23
N ALA A 6 -15.27 24.97 30.53
CA ALA A 6 -14.90 26.01 31.47
C ALA A 6 -14.80 25.36 32.88
N LEU A 7 -13.75 25.72 33.63
CA LEU A 7 -13.76 25.95 35.10
C LEU A 7 -13.86 24.70 36.02
N ARG A 8 -13.13 24.56 37.14
CA ARG A 8 -12.42 25.52 38.01
C ARG A 8 -11.61 24.78 39.09
N HIS A 9 -10.49 25.39 39.52
CA HIS A 9 -9.96 25.49 40.91
C HIS A 9 -9.62 24.17 41.66
N ASP A 10 -8.42 23.88 42.16
CA ASP A 10 -7.37 24.72 42.77
C ASP A 10 -6.03 23.97 42.87
N GLY A 11 -4.92 24.70 42.98
CA GLY A 11 -3.76 24.21 43.76
C GLY A 11 -2.52 23.75 42.98
N TRP A 12 -2.00 24.56 42.06
CA TRP A 12 -0.59 24.48 41.69
C TRP A 12 0.24 25.36 42.63
N LEU A 13 0.77 24.77 43.71
CA LEU A 13 1.96 25.24 44.42
C LEU A 13 2.53 24.09 45.27
N ASP A 14 3.34 23.21 44.69
CA ASP A 14 4.67 22.93 45.26
C ASP A 14 5.56 22.29 44.21
N GLY A 15 6.80 22.77 44.11
CA GLY A 15 7.73 22.37 43.07
C GLY A 15 8.19 20.93 43.24
N LYS A 16 7.71 20.04 42.37
CA LYS A 16 8.33 18.77 41.95
C LYS A 16 7.47 18.19 40.83
N ASP A 17 7.98 18.25 39.61
CA ASP A 17 7.34 17.66 38.42
C ASP A 17 7.57 16.14 38.46
N PRO A 18 6.55 15.28 38.68
CA PRO A 18 6.70 13.85 38.49
C PRO A 18 6.39 13.57 37.02
N ALA A 19 7.36 12.96 36.32
CA ALA A 19 7.20 12.47 34.97
C ALA A 19 5.91 11.65 34.82
N ALA A 20 4.88 12.26 34.24
CA ALA A 20 3.63 11.61 33.90
C ALA A 20 3.81 10.77 32.62
N GLY A 21 4.49 9.63 32.76
CA GLY A 21 4.35 8.50 31.84
C GLY A 21 3.18 7.63 32.29
N GLN A 22 2.44 7.05 31.35
CA GLN A 22 1.23 6.23 31.56
C GLN A 22 1.41 5.10 32.60
N ALA A 23 1.28 5.40 33.89
CA ALA A 23 1.24 4.44 34.99
C ALA A 23 0.59 5.07 36.24
N GLY A 24 -0.56 5.72 36.07
CA GLY A 24 -1.22 6.52 37.11
C GLY A 24 -2.36 5.84 37.88
N HIS A 25 -2.52 4.52 37.81
CA HIS A 25 -3.66 3.84 38.45
C HIS A 25 -3.32 2.50 39.12
N GLU A 26 -2.16 2.39 39.75
CA GLU A 26 -1.91 1.27 40.67
C GLU A 26 -1.07 1.76 41.84
N GLU A 27 -1.70 1.89 43.02
CA GLU A 27 -0.97 2.19 44.26
C GLU A 27 -0.06 1.01 44.59
N VAL A 28 1.26 1.23 44.52
CA VAL A 28 2.25 0.20 44.81
C VAL A 28 2.28 -0.05 46.32
N PRO A 29 2.09 -1.30 46.82
CA PRO A 29 1.88 -1.55 48.25
C PRO A 29 3.13 -1.41 49.13
N ASP A 30 4.32 -1.19 48.55
CA ASP A 30 5.59 -1.23 49.28
C ASP A 30 6.55 -0.13 48.80
N GLN A 31 7.00 0.73 49.72
CA GLN A 31 7.93 1.84 49.45
C GLN A 31 9.35 1.38 49.09
N ARG A 32 9.63 0.07 49.10
CA ARG A 32 10.94 -0.50 48.70
C ARG A 32 11.20 -0.52 47.19
N SER A 33 10.21 -0.27 46.34
CA SER A 33 10.39 -0.29 44.88
C SER A 33 11.08 0.95 44.29
N ASN A 34 11.41 1.95 45.11
CA ASN A 34 11.86 3.26 44.64
C ASN A 34 13.39 3.48 44.69
N GLU A 35 14.18 2.49 45.08
CA GLU A 35 15.65 2.63 45.07
C GLU A 35 16.24 2.23 43.71
N LEU A 36 16.44 3.20 42.81
CA LEU A 36 17.13 3.06 41.52
C LEU A 36 18.67 2.87 41.66
N LYS A 37 19.16 2.28 42.76
CA LYS A 37 20.60 2.18 43.02
C LYS A 37 21.29 1.33 41.94
N GLY A 38 22.09 1.99 41.11
CA GLY A 38 22.90 1.36 40.04
C GLY A 38 22.22 1.28 38.68
N GLN A 39 20.96 1.69 38.53
CA GLN A 39 20.21 1.67 37.27
C GLN A 39 19.70 3.05 36.83
N GLU A 40 20.13 4.12 37.50
CA GLU A 40 19.77 5.52 37.17
C GLU A 40 19.99 5.87 35.70
N GLN A 41 20.98 5.23 35.06
CA GLN A 41 21.33 5.40 33.65
C GLN A 41 20.20 5.02 32.69
N LEU A 42 19.32 4.09 33.08
CA LEU A 42 18.19 3.62 32.26
C LEU A 42 16.99 4.57 32.30
N PHE A 43 16.90 5.39 33.36
CA PHE A 43 15.76 6.28 33.60
C PHE A 43 16.10 7.75 33.36
N ASN A 44 17.37 8.08 33.08
CA ASN A 44 17.74 9.39 32.59
C ASN A 44 17.23 9.59 31.15
N LEU A 45 17.19 10.85 30.70
CA LEU A 45 16.62 11.21 29.39
C LEU A 45 17.35 10.49 28.23
N GLU A 46 18.68 10.38 28.32
CA GLU A 46 19.51 9.72 27.32
C GLU A 46 19.20 8.22 27.21
N GLY A 47 19.11 7.52 28.35
CA GLY A 47 18.76 6.10 28.41
C GLY A 47 17.35 5.82 27.88
N GLN A 48 16.41 6.73 28.14
CA GLN A 48 15.04 6.61 27.62
C GLN A 48 14.96 6.88 26.10
N ILE A 49 15.75 7.83 25.59
CA ILE A 49 15.88 8.06 24.15
C ILE A 49 16.53 6.85 23.49
N GLN A 50 17.64 6.35 24.04
CA GLN A 50 18.36 5.21 23.48
C GLN A 50 17.50 3.94 23.49
N HIS A 51 16.74 3.67 24.55
CA HIS A 51 15.85 2.52 24.61
C HIS A 51 14.72 2.58 23.56
N LYS A 52 14.16 3.78 23.29
CA LYS A 52 13.16 3.96 22.22
C LYS A 52 13.79 3.84 20.83
N LEU A 53 15.00 4.37 20.63
CA LEU A 53 15.76 4.20 19.38
C LEU A 53 16.12 2.73 19.14
N ASP A 54 16.55 2.02 20.17
CA ASP A 54 16.85 0.59 20.12
C ASP A 54 15.59 -0.23 19.82
N PHE A 55 14.44 0.15 20.36
CA PHE A 55 13.15 -0.49 20.02
C PHE A 55 12.81 -0.27 18.53
N ILE A 56 12.92 0.96 18.03
CA ILE A 56 12.66 1.29 16.63
C ILE A 56 13.64 0.52 15.72
N SER A 57 14.94 0.60 15.99
CA SER A 57 15.96 -0.04 15.15
C SER A 57 15.94 -1.57 15.22
N ASN A 58 15.74 -2.16 16.40
CA ASN A 58 15.84 -3.62 16.54
C ASN A 58 14.53 -4.37 16.33
N HIS A 59 13.36 -3.71 16.43
CA HIS A 59 12.06 -4.36 16.29
C HIS A 59 11.22 -3.79 15.14
N ILE A 60 11.35 -2.51 14.79
CA ILE A 60 10.59 -1.91 13.69
C ILE A 60 11.36 -1.99 12.36
N ASP A 61 12.69 -1.81 12.34
CA ASP A 61 13.48 -1.90 11.10
C ASP A 61 13.74 -3.34 10.62
N LYS A 62 13.71 -4.35 11.50
CA LYS A 62 13.81 -5.78 11.07
C LYS A 62 12.66 -6.20 10.17
N ASP A 63 11.51 -5.56 10.36
CA ASP A 63 10.31 -5.76 9.56
C ASP A 63 10.54 -5.34 8.10
N ASN A 64 11.39 -4.34 7.87
CA ASN A 64 11.83 -3.95 6.53
C ASN A 64 12.87 -4.91 5.95
N PHE A 65 13.78 -5.46 6.76
CA PHE A 65 14.78 -6.42 6.28
C PHE A 65 14.15 -7.70 5.72
N LEU A 66 13.22 -8.32 6.46
CA LEU A 66 12.54 -9.53 5.99
C LEU A 66 11.68 -9.28 4.75
N LYS A 67 10.94 -8.16 4.71
CA LYS A 67 10.16 -7.76 3.53
C LYS A 67 11.04 -7.55 2.31
N ASN A 68 12.16 -6.83 2.47
CA ASN A 68 13.13 -6.61 1.41
C ASN A 68 13.78 -7.91 0.93
N MET A 69 14.11 -8.83 1.84
CA MET A 69 14.68 -10.13 1.50
C MET A 69 13.68 -10.98 0.71
N LEU A 70 12.42 -11.05 1.15
CA LEU A 70 11.37 -11.79 0.46
C LEU A 70 11.09 -11.23 -0.94
N ILE A 71 11.02 -9.90 -1.08
CA ILE A 71 10.83 -9.23 -2.38
C ILE A 71 12.02 -9.50 -3.30
N SER A 72 13.25 -9.44 -2.77
CA SER A 72 14.46 -9.73 -3.54
C SER A 72 14.50 -11.17 -4.04
N ILE A 73 14.09 -12.13 -3.20
CA ILE A 73 13.99 -13.55 -3.58
C ILE A 73 12.92 -13.73 -4.66
N TYR A 74 11.74 -13.13 -4.48
CA TYR A 74 10.63 -13.20 -5.43
C TYR A 74 11.03 -12.63 -6.81
N LEU A 75 11.64 -11.45 -6.85
CA LEU A 75 12.10 -10.82 -8.09
C LEU A 75 13.14 -11.70 -8.79
N LYS A 76 14.11 -12.24 -8.04
CA LYS A 76 15.13 -13.13 -8.59
C LYS A 76 14.54 -14.43 -9.13
N TRP A 77 13.59 -15.03 -8.42
CA TRP A 77 12.94 -16.28 -8.84
C TRP A 77 12.16 -16.11 -10.13
N ASN A 78 11.48 -14.97 -10.30
CA ASN A 78 10.70 -14.67 -11.50
C ASN A 78 11.51 -13.94 -12.58
N SER A 79 12.84 -13.82 -12.42
CA SER A 79 13.73 -13.11 -13.36
C SER A 79 13.35 -11.65 -13.63
N PHE A 80 12.71 -10.97 -12.68
CA PHE A 80 12.34 -9.57 -12.79
C PHE A 80 13.47 -8.61 -12.35
N PRO A 81 13.59 -7.43 -12.97
CA PRO A 81 14.51 -6.39 -12.53
C PRO A 81 14.32 -5.97 -11.06
N PHE A 82 15.42 -5.82 -10.32
CA PHE A 82 15.39 -5.35 -8.93
C PHE A 82 14.86 -3.92 -8.76
N SER A 83 14.80 -3.13 -9.84
CA SER A 83 14.19 -1.80 -9.85
C SER A 83 12.70 -1.81 -9.44
N PHE A 84 12.01 -2.94 -9.56
CA PHE A 84 10.62 -3.08 -9.12
C PHE A 84 10.45 -3.23 -7.61
N SER A 85 11.54 -3.44 -6.86
CA SER A 85 11.49 -3.63 -5.40
C SER A 85 10.80 -2.47 -4.67
N GLU A 86 11.11 -1.22 -5.05
CA GLU A 86 10.49 -0.04 -4.45
C GLU A 86 8.99 0.03 -4.73
N SER A 87 8.57 -0.32 -5.95
CA SER A 87 7.16 -0.36 -6.35
C SER A 87 6.40 -1.44 -5.59
N ILE A 88 6.97 -2.64 -5.44
CA ILE A 88 6.37 -3.73 -4.68
C ILE A 88 6.26 -3.34 -3.20
N LEU A 89 7.30 -2.74 -2.61
CA LEU A 89 7.26 -2.24 -1.23
C LEU A 89 6.16 -1.19 -1.03
N LYS A 90 5.98 -0.27 -1.98
CA LYS A 90 4.89 0.72 -1.94
C LYS A 90 3.52 0.04 -1.97
N LEU A 91 3.33 -0.97 -2.82
CA LEU A 91 2.10 -1.74 -2.90
C LEU A 91 1.81 -2.51 -1.61
N CYS A 92 2.84 -3.04 -0.94
CA CYS A 92 2.70 -3.76 0.33
C CYS A 92 2.45 -2.84 1.55
N ARG A 93 2.40 -1.51 1.39
CA ARG A 93 2.07 -0.60 2.50
C ARG A 93 0.61 -0.85 2.93
N PRO A 94 0.32 -0.98 4.24
CA PRO A 94 -1.03 -1.32 4.72
C PRO A 94 -2.13 -0.42 4.15
N HIS A 95 -1.91 0.90 4.12
CA HIS A 95 -2.88 1.84 3.55
C HIS A 95 -3.10 1.66 2.04
N VAL A 96 -2.07 1.25 1.29
CA VAL A 96 -2.20 0.99 -0.15
C VAL A 96 -2.96 -0.31 -0.36
N VAL A 97 -2.60 -1.37 0.37
CA VAL A 97 -3.31 -2.66 0.33
C VAL A 97 -4.78 -2.49 0.68
N GLU A 98 -5.11 -1.73 1.73
CA GLU A 98 -6.49 -1.43 2.11
C GLU A 98 -7.27 -0.79 0.96
N LYS A 99 -6.69 0.18 0.25
CA LYS A 99 -7.33 0.82 -0.90
C LYS A 99 -7.45 -0.11 -2.11
N VAL A 100 -6.43 -0.91 -2.38
CA VAL A 100 -6.50 -1.92 -3.45
C VAL A 100 -7.63 -2.91 -3.17
N LEU A 101 -7.71 -3.45 -1.94
CA LEU A 101 -8.79 -4.37 -1.55
C LEU A 101 -10.17 -3.70 -1.61
N PHE A 102 -10.26 -2.44 -1.21
CA PHE A 102 -11.51 -1.67 -1.32
C PHE A 102 -11.93 -1.48 -2.79
N LEU A 103 -11.00 -1.13 -3.68
CA LEU A 103 -11.28 -1.04 -5.12
C LEU A 103 -11.71 -2.38 -5.70
N CYS A 104 -11.05 -3.49 -5.33
CA CYS A 104 -11.47 -4.84 -5.73
C CYS A 104 -12.88 -5.17 -5.23
N TYR A 105 -13.22 -4.80 -3.99
CA TYR A 105 -14.55 -5.00 -3.43
C TYR A 105 -15.61 -4.22 -4.23
N GLU A 106 -15.35 -2.94 -4.53
CA GLU A 106 -16.27 -2.12 -5.32
C GLU A 106 -16.41 -2.62 -6.76
N GLU A 107 -15.32 -3.09 -7.38
CA GLU A 107 -15.36 -3.66 -8.73
C GLU A 107 -16.25 -4.90 -8.77
N ILE A 108 -16.07 -5.83 -7.82
CA ILE A 108 -16.90 -7.04 -7.73
C ILE A 108 -18.37 -6.71 -7.46
N ASP A 109 -18.64 -5.71 -6.61
CA ASP A 109 -20.01 -5.31 -6.27
C ASP A 109 -20.72 -4.61 -7.44
N LYS A 110 -20.03 -3.69 -8.13
CA LYS A 110 -20.63 -2.78 -9.12
C LYS A 110 -20.48 -3.25 -10.56
N VAL A 111 -19.39 -3.91 -10.93
CA VAL A 111 -19.04 -4.29 -12.31
C VAL A 111 -19.45 -5.73 -12.56
N GLN A 112 -20.76 -5.96 -12.61
CA GLN A 112 -21.33 -7.30 -12.82
C GLN A 112 -21.60 -7.62 -14.29
N ARG A 113 -21.65 -6.60 -15.16
CA ARG A 113 -21.99 -6.72 -16.57
C ARG A 113 -21.34 -5.64 -17.41
N LEU A 114 -21.19 -5.94 -18.71
CA LEU A 114 -20.70 -4.99 -19.70
C LEU A 114 -21.63 -3.76 -19.76
N ASN A 115 -21.06 -2.57 -19.65
CA ASN A 115 -21.79 -1.31 -19.76
C ASN A 115 -21.77 -0.80 -21.21
N ILE A 116 -22.73 -1.28 -22.01
CA ILE A 116 -22.86 -0.96 -23.43
C ILE A 116 -23.08 0.53 -23.66
N GLU A 117 -23.84 1.22 -22.80
CA GLU A 117 -24.12 2.65 -22.95
C GLU A 117 -22.83 3.49 -22.89
N VAL A 118 -21.93 3.17 -21.95
CA VAL A 118 -20.63 3.84 -21.85
C VAL A 118 -19.75 3.48 -23.03
N LEU A 119 -19.71 2.21 -23.43
CA LEU A 119 -18.92 1.76 -24.58
C LEU A 119 -19.34 2.46 -25.86
N GLU A 120 -20.63 2.68 -26.09
CA GLU A 120 -21.15 3.42 -27.24
C GLU A 120 -20.63 4.86 -27.29
N ILE A 121 -20.46 5.51 -26.14
CA ILE A 121 -19.90 6.86 -26.05
C ILE A 121 -18.41 6.86 -26.38
N VAL A 122 -17.65 5.86 -25.91
CA VAL A 122 -16.18 5.83 -26.01
C VAL A 122 -15.64 4.97 -27.17
N LYS A 123 -16.47 4.24 -27.91
CA LYS A 123 -16.00 3.31 -28.97
C LYS A 123 -15.11 3.98 -30.01
N GLY A 124 -15.34 5.26 -30.27
CA GLY A 124 -14.52 6.08 -31.18
C GLY A 124 -13.11 6.32 -30.68
N CYS A 125 -12.82 6.20 -29.38
CA CYS A 125 -11.50 6.34 -28.76
C CYS A 125 -10.93 5.01 -28.21
N THR A 126 -11.74 3.97 -28.04
CA THR A 126 -11.33 2.67 -27.50
C THR A 126 -10.57 1.80 -28.51
N ASN A 127 -9.47 1.19 -28.05
CA ASN A 127 -8.81 0.05 -28.69
C ASN A 127 -8.60 -1.01 -27.62
N VAL A 128 -8.86 -2.27 -27.95
CA VAL A 128 -8.70 -3.40 -27.03
C VAL A 128 -7.50 -4.22 -27.46
N LEU A 129 -6.53 -4.35 -26.56
CA LEU A 129 -5.43 -5.30 -26.70
C LEU A 129 -5.74 -6.52 -25.85
N TYR A 130 -5.60 -7.71 -26.41
CA TYR A 130 -5.79 -8.96 -25.67
C TYR A 130 -4.73 -9.98 -26.06
N SER A 131 -4.43 -10.93 -25.18
CA SER A 131 -3.46 -11.98 -25.46
C SER A 131 -3.98 -13.36 -25.12
N PRO A 132 -3.73 -14.38 -25.96
CA PRO A 132 -3.94 -15.77 -25.59
C PRO A 132 -3.03 -16.27 -24.47
N ARG A 133 -1.92 -15.56 -24.19
CA ARG A 133 -1.02 -15.84 -23.05
C ARG A 133 -1.48 -15.18 -21.76
N ASP A 134 -2.56 -14.39 -21.79
CA ASP A 134 -3.17 -13.86 -20.57
C ASP A 134 -3.85 -15.00 -19.80
N ALA A 135 -3.25 -15.39 -18.67
CA ALA A 135 -3.78 -16.44 -17.81
C ALA A 135 -4.87 -15.95 -16.83
N TRP A 136 -5.17 -14.65 -16.82
CA TRP A 136 -6.12 -14.01 -15.91
C TRP A 136 -7.45 -13.71 -16.59
N VAL A 137 -7.41 -13.35 -17.87
CA VAL A 137 -8.61 -13.06 -18.68
C VAL A 137 -8.78 -14.14 -19.75
N PRO A 138 -9.79 -15.04 -19.62
CA PRO A 138 -10.09 -16.03 -20.64
C PRO A 138 -10.35 -15.40 -22.01
N VAL A 139 -9.76 -15.97 -23.06
CA VAL A 139 -9.93 -15.51 -24.47
C VAL A 139 -11.40 -15.49 -24.89
N GLN A 140 -12.24 -16.34 -24.28
CA GLN A 140 -13.68 -16.40 -24.51
C GLN A 140 -14.37 -15.04 -24.31
N PHE A 141 -13.92 -14.22 -23.36
CA PHE A 141 -14.49 -12.89 -23.14
C PHE A 141 -14.22 -11.93 -24.32
N MET A 142 -13.13 -12.14 -25.06
CA MET A 142 -12.85 -11.36 -26.27
C MET A 142 -13.72 -11.83 -27.43
N ASP A 143 -14.01 -13.13 -27.52
CA ASP A 143 -14.94 -13.65 -28.51
C ASP A 143 -16.37 -13.16 -28.27
N GLU A 144 -16.80 -13.09 -27.01
CA GLU A 144 -18.08 -12.50 -26.62
C GLU A 144 -18.11 -10.99 -26.92
N LEU A 145 -17.08 -10.24 -26.50
CA LEU A 145 -17.01 -8.80 -26.76
C LEU A 145 -17.06 -8.50 -28.27
N ARG A 146 -16.42 -9.33 -29.10
CA ARG A 146 -16.45 -9.19 -30.57
C ARG A 146 -17.85 -9.41 -31.14
N GLN A 147 -18.66 -10.25 -30.52
CA GLN A 147 -20.06 -10.46 -30.92
C GLN A 147 -20.95 -9.28 -30.53
N PHE A 148 -20.75 -8.71 -29.34
CA PHE A 148 -21.54 -7.57 -28.87
C PHE A 148 -21.13 -6.24 -29.50
N GLU A 149 -19.83 -6.03 -29.72
CA GLU A 149 -19.24 -4.77 -30.18
C GLU A 149 -18.27 -5.01 -31.36
N PRO A 150 -18.77 -5.41 -32.55
CA PRO A 150 -17.92 -5.75 -33.70
C PRO A 150 -17.17 -4.54 -34.28
N HIS A 151 -17.59 -3.31 -33.93
CA HIS A 151 -16.98 -2.07 -34.39
C HIS A 151 -15.75 -1.65 -33.57
N LEU A 152 -15.51 -2.29 -32.42
CA LEU A 152 -14.37 -1.98 -31.58
C LEU A 152 -13.08 -2.50 -32.22
N LYS A 153 -12.05 -1.67 -32.29
CA LYS A 153 -10.73 -2.11 -32.75
C LYS A 153 -10.12 -3.05 -31.71
N MET A 154 -10.05 -4.34 -32.01
CA MET A 154 -9.43 -5.36 -31.16
C MET A 154 -8.19 -5.92 -31.83
N LYS A 155 -7.08 -6.01 -31.09
CA LYS A 155 -5.81 -6.55 -31.59
C LYS A 155 -5.27 -7.59 -30.63
N GLU A 156 -4.96 -8.75 -31.18
CA GLU A 156 -4.26 -9.82 -30.47
C GLU A 156 -2.77 -9.46 -30.35
N VAL A 157 -2.22 -9.65 -29.16
CA VAL A 157 -0.80 -9.40 -28.85
C VAL A 157 -0.19 -10.59 -28.11
N ASP A 158 1.13 -10.71 -28.18
CA ASP A 158 1.85 -11.82 -27.56
C ASP A 158 2.43 -11.40 -26.19
N ALA A 159 1.56 -11.10 -25.22
CA ALA A 159 1.97 -10.56 -23.92
C ALA A 159 1.26 -11.26 -22.75
N GLU A 160 1.97 -11.49 -21.65
CA GLU A 160 1.34 -11.95 -20.41
C GLU A 160 0.49 -10.83 -19.78
N HIS A 161 -0.41 -11.19 -18.85
CA HIS A 161 -1.25 -10.20 -18.15
C HIS A 161 -0.42 -9.07 -17.52
N ALA A 162 0.70 -9.43 -16.89
CA ALA A 162 1.67 -8.49 -16.35
C ALA A 162 2.60 -7.90 -17.42
N PHE A 163 2.07 -7.54 -18.60
CA PHE A 163 2.84 -6.99 -19.73
C PHE A 163 3.67 -5.77 -19.34
N VAL A 164 3.25 -5.02 -18.32
CA VAL A 164 4.00 -3.88 -17.75
C VAL A 164 5.41 -4.28 -17.30
N LEU A 165 5.60 -5.53 -16.87
CA LEU A 165 6.89 -6.02 -16.39
C LEU A 165 7.81 -6.49 -17.52
N ASN A 166 7.27 -7.18 -18.54
CA ASN A 166 8.07 -7.90 -19.53
C ASN A 166 7.92 -7.39 -20.98
N SER A 167 6.81 -6.74 -21.31
CA SER A 167 6.44 -6.35 -22.69
C SER A 167 6.02 -4.87 -22.79
N SER A 168 6.41 -4.04 -21.81
CA SER A 168 5.92 -2.65 -21.71
C SER A 168 6.32 -1.78 -22.90
N ALA A 169 7.52 -1.97 -23.44
CA ALA A 169 8.00 -1.23 -24.61
C ALA A 169 7.19 -1.55 -25.87
N GLU A 170 6.91 -2.83 -26.12
CA GLU A 170 6.13 -3.30 -27.26
C GLU A 170 4.68 -2.79 -27.20
N ILE A 171 4.05 -2.90 -26.04
CA ILE A 171 2.69 -2.37 -25.82
C ILE A 171 2.67 -0.84 -25.95
N ALA A 172 3.68 -0.14 -25.45
CA ALA A 172 3.78 1.31 -25.57
C ALA A 172 3.93 1.78 -27.03
N GLU A 173 4.69 1.05 -27.85
CA GLU A 173 4.81 1.34 -29.29
C GLU A 173 3.45 1.19 -29.98
N MET A 174 2.72 0.10 -29.73
CA MET A 174 1.37 -0.10 -30.27
C MET A 174 0.39 0.99 -29.84
N VAL A 175 0.42 1.38 -28.55
CA VAL A 175 -0.43 2.48 -28.06
C VAL A 175 -0.06 3.80 -28.73
N SER A 176 1.23 4.07 -28.94
CA SER A 176 1.71 5.26 -29.65
C SER A 176 1.17 5.32 -31.08
N ASP A 177 1.19 4.20 -31.79
CA ASP A 177 0.68 4.12 -33.16
C ASP A 177 -0.85 4.31 -33.21
N PHE A 178 -1.60 3.75 -32.27
CA PHE A 178 -3.05 3.98 -32.18
C PHE A 178 -3.41 5.45 -31.94
N ILE A 179 -2.59 6.16 -31.15
CA ILE A 179 -2.79 7.59 -30.90
C ILE A 179 -2.50 8.38 -32.17
N LYS A 180 -1.40 8.08 -32.87
CA LYS A 180 -1.03 8.75 -34.13
C LYS A 180 -2.04 8.50 -35.26
N GLU A 181 -2.62 7.30 -35.35
CA GLU A 181 -3.65 6.98 -36.35
C GLU A 181 -4.96 7.77 -36.14
N LYS A 182 -5.22 8.27 -34.93
CA LYS A 182 -6.42 9.06 -34.60
C LYS A 182 -6.19 10.58 -34.61
N MET A 183 -4.94 11.03 -34.70
CA MET A 183 -4.59 12.44 -34.91
C MET A 183 -4.60 12.78 -36.40
#